data_AF-A0A6G9W6J7-F1
#
_entry.id   AF-A0A6G9W6J7-F1
#
_cell.length_a   1.000
_cell.length_b   1.000
_cell.length_c   1.000
_cell.angle_alpha   90.00
_cell.angle_beta   90.00
_cell.angle_gamma   90.00
#
_symmetry.space_group_name_H-M   'P 1'
#
loop_
_entity.id
_entity.type
_entity.pdbx_description
1 polymer ?
#
loop_
_entity_poly.entity_id
_entity_poly.type
_entity_poly.pdbx_seq_one_letter_code
_entity_poly.pdbx_strand_id
1 'polypeptide(L)'
;MRGCLILSVLALAGCGEHLGWNPNYNFGPTRYGEYRAAREAALVTAAEPPQTIPVARPFYAPTAAEIAGQSPVPIPPTMGVNRVRVVKKVQTAPAPRANAPVVIVPQSMRAGDQPPL
;
A
#
# COMPACT_ATOMS: atom_id res chain seq x y z
N MET A 1 25.66 -51.40 5.94
CA MET A 1 24.77 -51.13 7.10
C MET A 1 24.75 -49.66 7.53
N ARG A 2 25.90 -49.02 7.82
CA ARG A 2 25.94 -47.58 8.22
C ARG A 2 25.31 -46.63 7.19
N GLY A 3 25.54 -46.85 5.89
CA GLY A 3 24.95 -46.03 4.83
C GLY A 3 23.42 -46.07 4.79
N CYS A 4 22.82 -47.25 4.97
CA CYS A 4 21.35 -47.37 5.06
C CYS A 4 20.79 -46.62 6.26
N LEU A 5 21.43 -46.71 7.43
CA LEU A 5 21.03 -45.96 8.62
C LEU A 5 21.07 -44.44 8.39
N ILE A 6 22.12 -43.94 7.74
CA ILE A 6 22.25 -42.51 7.41
C ILE A 6 21.15 -42.05 6.45
N LEU A 7 20.86 -42.84 5.41
CA LEU A 7 19.80 -42.54 4.45
C LEU A 7 18.41 -42.57 5.09
N SER A 8 18.14 -43.52 5.99
CA SER A 8 16.89 -43.58 6.74
C SER A 8 16.69 -42.35 7.63
N VAL A 9 17.73 -41.89 8.32
CA VAL A 9 17.67 -40.67 9.16
C VAL A 9 17.45 -39.42 8.32
N LEU A 10 18.13 -39.30 7.16
CA LEU A 10 17.94 -38.16 6.24
C LEU A 10 16.54 -38.13 5.63
N ALA A 11 15.99 -39.28 5.24
CA ALA A 11 14.63 -39.38 4.71
C ALA A 11 13.58 -38.97 5.75
N LEU A 12 13.76 -39.38 7.01
CA LEU A 12 12.91 -38.96 8.13
C LEU A 12 13.01 -37.46 8.41
N ALA A 13 14.21 -36.88 8.33
CA ALA A 13 14.41 -35.44 8.53
C ALA A 13 13.76 -34.59 7.43
N GLY A 14 13.74 -35.06 6.18
CA GLY A 14 13.10 -34.38 5.05
C GLY A 14 11.57 -34.47 5.03
N CYS A 15 10.98 -35.54 5.59
CA CYS A 15 9.53 -35.71 5.63
C CYS A 15 8.79 -34.71 6.54
N GLY A 16 9.49 -33.93 7.36
CA GLY A 16 8.89 -32.98 8.30
C GLY A 16 9.09 -31.50 7.96
N GLU A 17 9.71 -31.16 6.83
CA GLU A 17 10.06 -29.77 6.51
C GLU A 17 8.83 -28.83 6.53
N HIS A 18 7.71 -29.34 6.04
CA HIS A 18 6.42 -28.67 5.95
C HIS A 18 5.70 -28.54 7.30
N LEU A 19 6.19 -29.20 8.34
CA LEU A 19 5.68 -29.15 9.72
C LEU A 19 6.33 -28.04 10.58
N GLY A 20 7.16 -27.18 10.01
CA GLY A 20 7.31 -25.81 10.54
C GLY A 20 8.59 -25.48 11.30
N TRP A 21 9.74 -26.09 10.98
CA TRP A 21 11.01 -25.52 11.43
C TRP A 21 11.30 -24.17 10.74
N ASN A 22 10.90 -24.04 9.47
CA ASN A 22 10.90 -22.78 8.76
C ASN A 22 9.48 -22.19 8.75
N PRO A 23 9.21 -21.10 9.49
CA PRO A 23 7.88 -20.51 9.52
C PRO A 23 7.41 -20.03 8.14
N ASN A 24 8.34 -19.75 7.22
CA ASN A 24 8.01 -19.36 5.84
C ASN A 24 7.54 -20.55 4.99
N TYR A 25 7.72 -21.81 5.39
CA TYR A 25 7.34 -23.01 4.63
C TYR A 25 6.21 -23.83 5.28
N ASN A 26 5.43 -23.20 6.16
CA ASN A 26 4.25 -23.81 6.74
C ASN A 26 3.03 -23.74 5.78
N PHE A 27 2.28 -24.83 5.66
CA PHE A 27 0.97 -24.92 4.99
C PHE A 27 -0.16 -24.92 6.04
N GLY A 28 -0.33 -23.80 6.74
CA GLY A 28 -1.37 -23.68 7.78
C GLY A 28 -2.79 -23.94 7.25
N PRO A 29 -3.77 -24.21 8.14
CA PRO A 29 -5.14 -24.62 7.78
C PRO A 29 -5.98 -23.42 7.28
N THR A 30 -5.52 -22.77 6.21
CA THR A 30 -6.18 -21.65 5.56
C THR A 30 -6.34 -21.95 4.07
N ARG A 31 -7.25 -21.27 3.37
CA ARG A 31 -7.40 -21.40 1.91
C ARG A 31 -6.10 -21.14 1.17
N TYR A 32 -5.31 -20.18 1.64
CA TYR A 32 -4.00 -19.90 1.07
C TYR A 32 -2.98 -21.02 1.33
N GLY A 33 -3.02 -21.64 2.51
CA GLY A 33 -2.22 -22.82 2.83
C GLY A 33 -2.57 -24.04 1.95
N GLU A 34 -3.86 -24.30 1.74
CA GLU A 34 -4.36 -25.35 0.82
C GLU A 34 -3.85 -25.12 -0.60
N TYR A 35 -4.00 -23.89 -1.12
CA TYR A 35 -3.48 -23.50 -2.44
C TYR A 35 -1.98 -23.76 -2.56
N ARG A 36 -1.21 -23.38 -1.52
CA ARG A 36 0.24 -23.52 -1.53
C ARG A 36 0.65 -25.00 -1.51
N ALA A 37 0.03 -25.83 -0.68
CA ALA A 37 0.28 -27.26 -0.63
C ALA A 37 -0.04 -27.95 -1.97
N ALA A 38 -1.19 -27.61 -2.58
CA ALA A 38 -1.58 -28.15 -3.89
C ALA A 38 -0.62 -27.73 -5.00
N ARG A 39 -0.13 -26.48 -4.96
CA ARG A 39 0.86 -25.98 -5.92
C ARG A 39 2.21 -26.71 -5.80
N GLU A 40 2.70 -26.94 -4.58
CA GLU A 40 3.95 -27.69 -4.39
C GLU A 40 3.82 -29.14 -4.86
N ALA A 41 2.69 -29.80 -4.56
CA ALA A 41 2.42 -31.14 -5.05
C ALA A 41 2.41 -31.19 -6.59
N ALA A 42 1.77 -30.21 -7.25
CA ALA A 42 1.75 -30.11 -8.70
C ALA A 42 3.15 -29.90 -9.30
N LEU A 43 3.97 -29.04 -8.70
CA LEU A 43 5.35 -28.81 -9.13
C LEU A 43 6.22 -30.07 -9.03
N VAL A 44 6.07 -30.86 -7.96
CA VAL A 44 6.84 -32.10 -7.76
C VAL A 44 6.39 -33.21 -8.70
N THR A 45 5.09 -33.28 -8.99
CA THR A 45 4.49 -34.34 -9.83
C THR A 45 4.39 -33.99 -11.31
N ALA A 46 4.85 -32.79 -11.71
CA ALA A 46 4.66 -32.24 -13.05
C ALA A 46 3.17 -32.22 -13.50
N ALA A 47 2.26 -32.06 -12.54
CA ALA A 47 0.84 -31.89 -12.80
C ALA A 47 0.50 -30.40 -12.99
N GLU A 48 -0.69 -30.13 -13.52
CA GLU A 48 -1.18 -28.77 -13.70
C GLU A 48 -1.40 -28.09 -12.33
N PRO A 49 -0.75 -26.93 -12.06
CA PRO A 49 -0.88 -26.26 -10.78
C PRO A 49 -2.22 -25.50 -10.66
N PRO A 50 -2.71 -25.27 -9.42
CA PRO A 50 -3.87 -24.41 -9.19
C PRO A 50 -3.58 -22.99 -9.69
N GLN A 51 -4.48 -22.46 -10.52
CA GLN A 51 -4.31 -21.17 -11.20
C GLN A 51 -4.85 -19.97 -10.41
N THR A 52 -5.74 -20.22 -9.44
CA THR A 52 -6.38 -19.16 -8.65
C THR A 52 -5.79 -19.07 -7.26
N ILE A 53 -5.26 -17.89 -6.90
CA ILE A 53 -4.73 -17.61 -5.57
C ILE A 53 -5.86 -17.11 -4.67
N PRO A 54 -6.19 -17.80 -3.57
CA PRO A 54 -7.21 -17.35 -2.64
C PRO A 54 -6.65 -16.23 -1.75
N VAL A 55 -6.65 -15.02 -2.28
CA VAL A 55 -6.31 -13.79 -1.54
C VAL A 55 -7.58 -13.21 -0.94
N ALA A 56 -7.61 -13.01 0.38
CA ALA A 56 -8.68 -12.26 1.02
C ALA A 56 -8.62 -10.81 0.54
N ARG A 57 -9.63 -10.39 -0.21
CA ARG A 57 -9.81 -8.99 -0.60
C ARG A 57 -10.69 -8.28 0.43
N PRO A 58 -10.46 -6.99 0.72
CA PRO A 58 -11.42 -6.20 1.46
C PRO A 58 -12.78 -6.29 0.78
N PHE A 59 -13.83 -6.63 1.54
CA PHE A 59 -15.19 -6.73 1.01
C PHE A 59 -15.76 -5.36 0.64
N TYR A 60 -15.22 -4.31 1.25
CA TYR A 60 -15.61 -2.91 1.04
C TYR A 60 -14.45 -2.11 0.47
N ALA A 61 -14.76 -1.23 -0.47
CA ALA A 61 -13.82 -0.21 -0.89
C ALA A 61 -13.58 0.76 0.29
N PRO A 62 -12.33 1.18 0.55
CA PRO A 62 -12.05 2.16 1.59
C PRO A 62 -12.76 3.47 1.27
N THR A 63 -13.26 4.14 2.30
CA THR A 63 -13.89 5.46 2.14
C THR A 63 -12.84 6.52 1.78
N ALA A 64 -13.26 7.64 1.18
CA ALA A 64 -12.35 8.74 0.89
C ALA A 64 -11.62 9.26 2.14
N ALA A 65 -12.28 9.21 3.31
CA ALA A 65 -11.69 9.59 4.59
C ALA A 65 -10.61 8.61 5.05
N GLU A 66 -10.82 7.30 4.86
CA GLU A 66 -9.84 6.26 5.16
C GLU A 66 -8.62 6.34 4.23
N ILE A 67 -8.83 6.70 2.97
CA ILE A 67 -7.75 6.90 1.99
C ILE A 67 -6.93 8.16 2.32
N ALA A 68 -7.60 9.25 2.71
CA ALA A 68 -6.94 10.52 3.01
C ALA A 68 -5.99 10.44 4.22
N GLY A 69 -6.12 9.42 5.06
CA GLY A 69 -5.33 9.26 6.26
C GLY A 69 -5.66 10.31 7.32
N GLN A 70 -4.74 10.56 8.25
CA GLN A 70 -4.95 11.55 9.31
C GLN A 70 -4.99 12.97 8.73
N SER A 71 -5.88 13.80 9.26
CA SER A 71 -5.91 15.24 8.99
C SER A 71 -5.47 16.01 10.24
N PRO A 72 -4.41 16.83 10.17
CA PRO A 72 -3.58 17.10 8.98
C PRO A 72 -2.70 15.91 8.60
N VAL A 73 -2.42 15.77 7.30
CA VAL A 73 -1.51 14.73 6.78
C VAL A 73 -0.14 14.96 7.40
N PRO A 74 0.41 14.02 8.20
CA PRO A 74 1.71 14.19 8.80
C PRO A 74 2.76 14.26 7.69
N ILE A 75 3.64 15.24 7.82
CA ILE A 75 4.71 15.48 6.86
C ILE A 75 5.66 14.26 6.91
N PRO A 76 5.94 13.60 5.76
CA PRO A 76 6.88 12.49 5.73
C PRO A 76 8.26 12.93 6.23
N PRO A 77 8.99 12.11 7.00
CA PRO A 77 10.31 12.46 7.51
C PRO A 77 11.34 12.70 6.40
N THR A 78 11.08 12.20 5.19
CA THR A 78 11.92 12.39 4.00
C THR A 78 11.71 13.73 3.29
N MET A 79 10.67 14.49 3.63
CA MET A 79 10.28 15.67 2.86
C MET A 79 11.10 16.93 3.13
N GLY A 80 12.10 16.89 4.03
CA GLY A 80 13.09 17.96 4.23
C GLY A 80 12.53 19.34 4.59
N VAL A 81 11.22 19.47 4.81
CA VAL A 81 10.58 20.74 5.16
C VAL A 81 10.79 21.03 6.64
N ASN A 82 11.68 21.97 6.91
CA ASN A 82 11.76 22.60 8.23
C ASN A 82 10.36 23.08 8.64
N ARG A 83 9.95 22.71 9.86
CA ARG A 83 8.65 23.04 10.48
C ARG A 83 8.14 24.40 10.01
N VAL A 84 7.17 24.39 9.09
CA VAL A 84 6.53 25.61 8.63
C VAL A 84 5.83 26.22 9.86
N ARG A 85 6.31 27.38 10.29
CA ARG A 85 5.70 28.17 11.36
C ARG A 85 4.25 28.42 10.96
N VAL A 86 3.31 27.88 11.73
CA VAL A 86 1.87 28.15 11.56
C VAL A 86 1.67 29.65 11.69
N VAL A 87 1.45 30.34 10.57
CA VAL A 87 1.08 31.75 10.57
C VAL A 87 -0.37 31.82 11.05
N LYS A 88 -0.58 32.55 12.16
CA LYS A 88 -1.90 32.82 12.74
C LYS A 88 -2.85 33.27 11.62
N LYS A 89 -3.99 32.59 11.51
CA LYS A 89 -5.04 32.86 10.52
C LYS A 89 -5.37 34.36 10.53
N VAL A 90 -5.06 35.07 9.44
CA VAL A 90 -5.49 36.46 9.26
C VAL A 90 -7.01 36.46 9.25
N GLN A 91 -7.63 37.24 10.15
CA GLN A 91 -9.07 37.42 10.21
C GLN A 91 -9.57 37.90 8.84
N THR A 92 -10.52 37.15 8.29
CA THR A 92 -11.16 37.43 7.01
C THR A 92 -12.01 38.69 7.14
N ALA A 93 -11.69 39.72 6.35
CA ALA A 93 -12.57 40.86 6.12
C ALA A 93 -13.90 40.39 5.48
N PRO A 94 -15.03 41.10 5.67
CA PRO A 94 -16.35 40.61 5.26
C PRO A 94 -16.45 40.36 3.75
N ALA A 95 -17.22 39.31 3.41
CA ALA A 95 -17.34 38.75 2.07
C ALA A 95 -17.85 39.75 1.01
N PRO A 96 -17.28 39.76 -0.20
CA PRO A 96 -17.89 40.46 -1.33
C PRO A 96 -19.15 39.70 -1.81
N ARG A 97 -20.15 40.47 -2.26
CA ARG A 97 -21.50 39.99 -2.65
C ARG A 97 -21.45 38.84 -3.66
N ALA A 98 -22.34 37.86 -3.47
CA ALA A 98 -22.37 36.55 -4.11
C ALA A 98 -22.42 36.50 -5.67
N ASN A 99 -22.47 37.63 -6.37
CA ASN A 99 -22.60 37.69 -7.83
C ASN A 99 -21.63 38.69 -8.50
N ALA A 100 -20.49 39.01 -7.87
CA ALA A 100 -19.45 39.79 -8.56
C ALA A 100 -18.65 38.88 -9.52
N PRO A 101 -18.41 39.29 -10.79
CA PRO A 101 -17.64 38.49 -11.73
C PRO A 101 -16.21 38.26 -11.21
N VAL A 102 -15.76 37.00 -11.24
CA VAL A 102 -14.40 36.63 -10.84
C VAL A 102 -13.42 37.27 -11.81
N VAL A 103 -12.50 38.01 -11.23
CA VAL A 103 -11.68 38.98 -11.91
C VAL A 103 -10.33 38.29 -12.15
N ILE A 104 -10.22 37.52 -13.25
CA ILE A 104 -9.09 36.60 -13.54
C ILE A 104 -7.77 37.33 -13.89
N VAL A 105 -7.84 38.60 -14.30
CA VAL A 105 -6.65 39.37 -14.70
C VAL A 105 -5.77 39.71 -13.48
N PRO A 106 -4.42 39.60 -13.57
CA PRO A 106 -3.49 40.10 -12.55
C PRO A 106 -3.66 41.60 -12.29
N GLN A 107 -3.45 42.06 -11.06
CA GLN A 107 -3.65 43.47 -10.70
C GLN A 107 -2.82 44.46 -11.53
N SER A 108 -1.62 44.06 -11.95
CA SER A 108 -0.72 44.84 -12.81
C SER A 108 -1.27 45.14 -14.21
N MET A 109 -2.35 44.47 -14.61
CA MET A 109 -2.98 44.63 -15.92
C MET A 109 -4.36 45.29 -15.83
N ARG A 110 -4.80 45.72 -14.64
CA ARG A 110 -6.07 46.45 -14.46
C ARG A 110 -5.81 47.95 -14.36
N ALA A 111 -5.97 48.60 -15.51
CA ALA A 111 -5.96 50.04 -15.78
C ALA A 111 -4.57 50.69 -15.92
N GLY A 112 -4.30 51.20 -17.13
CA GLY A 112 -4.13 52.65 -17.27
C GLY A 112 -2.80 53.20 -17.77
N ASP A 113 -1.67 52.49 -17.69
CA ASP A 113 -0.38 53.03 -18.17
C ASP A 113 -0.06 52.49 -19.56
N GLN A 114 -0.76 53.03 -20.58
CA GLN A 114 -0.28 52.95 -21.94
C GLN A 114 0.63 54.17 -22.20
N PRO A 115 1.95 54.00 -22.39
CA PRO A 115 2.81 55.13 -22.71
C PRO A 115 2.38 55.72 -24.07
N PRO A 116 2.42 57.05 -24.25
CA PRO A 116 2.06 57.67 -25.52
C PRO A 116 3.03 57.20 -26.63
N LEU A 117 2.47 57.00 -27.83
CA LEU A 117 3.24 56.75 -29.06
C LEU A 117 4.12 57.95 -29.41
#